data_AF-A0A0J8ULH3-F1
#
_entry.id   AF-A0A0J8ULH3-F1
#
_cell.length_a   1.000
_cell.length_b   1.000
_cell.length_c   1.000
_cell.angle_alpha   90.00
_cell.angle_beta   90.00
_cell.angle_gamma   90.00
#
_symmetry.space_group_name_H-M   'P 1'
#
loop_
_entity.id
_entity.type
_entity.pdbx_description
1 polymer ?
#
loop_
_entity_poly.entity_id
_entity_poly.type
_entity_poly.pdbx_seq_one_letter_code
_entity_poly.pdbx_strand_id
1 'polypeptide(L)'
;MALSAIDFEDLQRRLREAEERAEKAEEEKRKAQEEKRKAEEEKRKAEEEKQKAEEEKQKAEEEKQKAQEEKQKAQEEKQKAEEERDQTKTTFQEYLDLCHIHFSKSLLVQLDGSLSTRGTVTSPKGKCYPKRLVPWEGFEEGQRRRFDEVYGVFHSQSGSPKLFPSRRTLEELGRMLCDRGFASEDDLRPHQQLSVETPISSIIAALSNVEGAPERFGLGRGVKFENHPNTLGEEVEEVSGTPTSSRVIYDGSEDVEACAADDLRLQDMRTKNTLSY
;
A
#
# COMPACT_ATOMS: atom_id res chain seq x y z
N MET A 1 60.72 9.07 -114.37
CA MET A 1 60.33 9.17 -112.96
C MET A 1 59.64 7.86 -112.60
N ALA A 2 60.38 6.94 -111.98
CA ALA A 2 59.89 5.62 -111.62
C ALA A 2 59.30 5.68 -110.21
N LEU A 3 57.97 5.74 -110.10
CA LEU A 3 57.27 5.41 -108.85
C LEU A 3 57.18 3.89 -108.82
N SER A 4 58.13 3.28 -108.11
CA SER A 4 58.34 1.84 -108.01
C SER A 4 57.15 1.15 -107.34
N ALA A 5 56.94 -0.13 -107.65
CA ALA A 5 55.96 -1.04 -107.03
C ALA A 5 56.02 -1.09 -105.47
N ILE A 6 57.02 -0.47 -104.86
CA ILE A 6 57.22 -0.28 -103.41
C ILE A 6 56.12 0.63 -102.79
N ASP A 7 55.52 1.57 -103.56
CA ASP A 7 54.51 2.51 -103.03
C ASP A 7 53.12 1.90 -102.78
N PHE A 8 52.73 0.85 -103.52
CA PHE A 8 51.42 0.21 -103.37
C PHE A 8 51.37 -0.78 -102.19
N GLU A 9 52.47 -1.52 -101.96
CA GLU A 9 52.64 -2.38 -100.79
C GLU A 9 52.73 -1.57 -99.49
N ASP A 10 53.38 -0.39 -99.51
CA ASP A 10 53.41 0.51 -98.35
C ASP A 10 52.01 1.06 -98.01
N LEU A 11 51.20 1.37 -99.01
CA LEU A 11 49.81 1.83 -98.85
C LEU A 11 48.89 0.73 -98.30
N GLN A 12 49.02 -0.52 -98.77
CA GLN A 12 48.28 -1.67 -98.23
C GLN A 12 48.72 -2.05 -96.82
N ARG A 13 49.98 -1.86 -96.46
CA ARG A 13 50.48 -2.01 -95.09
C ARG A 13 49.87 -0.95 -94.17
N ARG A 14 49.86 0.32 -94.58
CA ARG A 14 49.24 1.41 -93.81
C ARG A 14 47.73 1.25 -93.65
N LEU A 15 47.03 0.75 -94.67
CA LEU A 15 45.59 0.47 -94.58
C LEU A 15 45.30 -0.65 -93.57
N ARG A 16 46.06 -1.75 -93.60
CA ARG A 16 45.96 -2.84 -92.62
C ARG A 16 46.32 -2.40 -91.19
N GLU A 17 47.35 -1.57 -91.04
CA GLU A 17 47.70 -0.98 -89.74
C GLU A 17 46.61 -0.04 -89.23
N ALA A 18 45.93 0.71 -90.12
CA ALA A 18 44.82 1.58 -89.76
C ALA A 18 43.57 0.78 -89.38
N GLU A 19 43.26 -0.31 -90.09
CA GLU A 19 42.19 -1.25 -89.76
C GLU A 19 42.45 -1.97 -88.44
N GLU A 20 43.67 -2.49 -88.21
CA GLU A 20 44.04 -3.08 -86.91
C GLU A 20 43.96 -2.05 -85.76
N ARG A 21 44.34 -0.79 -86.00
CA ARG A 21 44.20 0.27 -84.99
C ARG A 21 42.74 0.61 -84.75
N ALA A 22 41.90 0.58 -85.78
CA ALA A 22 40.47 0.80 -85.66
C ALA A 22 39.79 -0.34 -84.87
N GLU A 23 40.12 -1.60 -85.16
CA GLU A 23 39.65 -2.77 -84.40
C GLU A 23 40.12 -2.72 -82.95
N LYS A 24 41.40 -2.41 -82.68
CA LYS A 24 41.92 -2.26 -81.32
C LYS A 24 41.21 -1.13 -80.56
N ALA A 25 40.95 0.00 -81.22
CA ALA A 25 40.22 1.12 -80.63
C ALA A 25 38.74 0.80 -80.39
N GLU A 26 38.11 -0.01 -81.25
CA GLU A 26 36.73 -0.47 -81.06
C GLU A 26 36.64 -1.51 -79.93
N GLU A 27 37.62 -2.42 -79.82
CA GLU A 27 37.72 -3.38 -78.73
C GLU A 27 37.98 -2.68 -77.38
N GLU A 28 38.84 -1.68 -77.34
CA GLU A 28 39.03 -0.83 -76.15
C GLU A 28 37.76 -0.08 -75.77
N LYS A 29 37.04 0.51 -76.74
CA LYS A 29 35.74 1.14 -76.48
C LYS A 29 34.73 0.14 -75.91
N ARG A 30 34.69 -1.08 -76.44
CA ARG A 30 33.80 -2.14 -75.97
C ARG A 30 34.13 -2.55 -74.54
N LYS A 31 35.42 -2.72 -74.21
CA LYS A 31 35.90 -3.03 -72.85
C LYS A 31 35.58 -1.89 -71.88
N ALA A 32 35.82 -0.63 -72.26
CA ALA A 32 35.50 0.53 -71.45
C ALA A 32 33.98 0.66 -71.19
N GLN A 33 33.15 0.35 -72.19
CA GLN A 33 31.70 0.37 -72.05
C GLN A 33 31.18 -0.78 -71.16
N GLU A 34 31.82 -1.95 -71.21
CA GLU A 34 31.51 -3.08 -70.33
C GLU A 34 31.91 -2.81 -68.88
N GLU A 35 33.10 -2.23 -68.63
CA GLU A 35 33.49 -1.77 -67.29
C GLU A 35 32.53 -0.71 -66.74
N LYS A 36 32.13 0.26 -67.57
CA LYS A 36 31.20 1.30 -67.15
C LYS A 36 29.83 0.72 -66.74
N ARG A 37 29.35 -0.30 -67.48
CA ARG A 37 28.13 -1.05 -67.12
C ARG A 37 28.29 -1.81 -65.80
N LYS A 38 29.41 -2.49 -65.58
CA LYS A 38 29.68 -3.21 -64.32
C LYS A 38 29.72 -2.25 -63.12
N ALA A 39 30.36 -1.09 -63.28
CA ALA A 39 30.41 -0.07 -62.25
C ALA A 39 29.04 0.55 -61.93
N GLU A 40 28.18 0.77 -62.94
CA GLU A 40 26.79 1.21 -62.72
C GLU A 40 25.95 0.13 -62.00
N GLU A 41 26.12 -1.14 -62.36
CA GLU A 41 25.39 -2.24 -61.71
C GLU A 41 25.83 -2.43 -60.25
N GLU A 42 27.12 -2.30 -59.93
CA GLU A 42 27.61 -2.30 -58.55
C GLU A 42 27.05 -1.12 -57.75
N LYS A 43 27.05 0.10 -58.32
CA LYS A 43 26.46 1.26 -57.65
C LYS A 43 24.98 1.04 -57.34
N ARG A 44 24.21 0.47 -58.28
CA ARG A 44 22.79 0.19 -58.06
C ARG A 44 22.58 -0.83 -56.95
N LYS A 45 23.39 -1.89 -56.91
CA LYS A 45 23.35 -2.90 -55.83
C LYS A 45 23.68 -2.30 -54.47
N ALA A 46 24.70 -1.45 -54.39
CA ALA A 46 25.08 -0.77 -53.15
C ALA A 46 23.98 0.19 -52.66
N GLU A 47 23.28 0.87 -53.57
CA GLU A 47 22.17 1.77 -53.23
C GLU A 47 20.93 1.00 -52.76
N GLU A 48 20.58 -0.12 -53.43
CA GLU A 48 19.50 -1.02 -52.99
C GLU A 48 19.80 -1.64 -51.61
N GLU A 49 21.05 -2.01 -51.32
CA GLU A 49 21.46 -2.55 -50.02
C GLU A 49 21.37 -1.48 -48.92
N LYS A 50 21.78 -0.24 -49.22
CA LYS A 50 21.67 0.88 -48.29
C LYS A 50 20.21 1.21 -47.96
N GLN A 51 19.32 1.20 -48.96
CA GLN A 51 17.88 1.41 -48.74
C GLN A 51 17.28 0.30 -47.85
N LYS A 52 17.62 -0.97 -48.10
CA LYS A 52 17.17 -2.09 -47.25
C LYS A 52 17.66 -1.95 -45.82
N ALA A 53 18.92 -1.57 -45.62
CA ALA A 53 19.47 -1.36 -44.28
C ALA A 53 18.80 -0.18 -43.54
N GLU A 54 18.38 0.86 -44.26
CA GLU A 54 17.66 1.99 -43.69
C GLU A 54 16.21 1.63 -43.33
N GLU A 55 15.51 0.88 -44.18
CA GLU A 55 14.18 0.34 -43.86
C GLU A 55 14.21 -0.61 -42.66
N GLU A 56 15.23 -1.46 -42.56
CA GLU A 56 15.40 -2.37 -41.42
C GLU A 56 15.64 -1.59 -40.12
N LYS A 57 16.46 -0.53 -40.17
CA LYS A 57 16.65 0.38 -39.03
C LYS A 57 15.36 1.09 -38.62
N GLN A 58 14.59 1.59 -39.58
CA GLN A 58 13.30 2.24 -39.28
C GLN A 58 12.32 1.25 -38.63
N LYS A 59 12.22 0.02 -39.16
CA LYS A 59 11.39 -1.04 -38.56
C LYS A 59 11.85 -1.38 -37.15
N ALA A 60 13.15 -1.51 -36.92
CA ALA A 60 13.70 -1.78 -35.59
C ALA A 60 13.43 -0.62 -34.62
N GLU A 61 13.47 0.63 -35.09
CA GLU A 61 13.16 1.81 -34.27
C GLU A 61 11.67 1.92 -33.93
N GLU A 62 10.77 1.67 -34.90
CA GLU A 62 9.33 1.60 -34.66
C GLU A 62 8.97 0.47 -33.68
N GLU A 63 9.58 -0.71 -33.82
CA GLU A 63 9.37 -1.83 -32.91
C GLU A 63 9.84 -1.47 -31.49
N LYS A 64 10.98 -0.80 -31.37
CA LYS A 64 11.48 -0.31 -30.09
C LYS A 64 10.57 0.73 -29.46
N GLN A 65 10.02 1.66 -30.25
CA GLN A 65 9.05 2.65 -29.76
C GLN A 65 7.76 1.97 -29.27
N LYS A 66 7.20 1.04 -30.06
CA LYS A 66 6.01 0.26 -29.66
C LYS A 66 6.25 -0.52 -28.36
N ALA A 67 7.39 -1.19 -28.24
CA ALA A 67 7.77 -1.91 -27.02
C ALA A 67 7.92 -0.98 -25.80
N GLN A 68 8.39 0.26 -26.01
CA GLN A 68 8.51 1.25 -24.95
C GLN A 68 7.13 1.79 -24.52
N GLU A 69 6.24 2.07 -25.46
CA GLU A 69 4.86 2.48 -25.17
C GLU A 69 4.08 1.39 -24.44
N GLU A 70 4.24 0.12 -24.84
CA GLU A 70 3.61 -1.02 -24.17
C GLU A 70 4.09 -1.17 -22.73
N LYS A 71 5.40 -1.00 -22.49
CA LYS A 71 5.97 -0.98 -21.13
C LYS A 71 5.41 0.17 -20.29
N GLN A 72 5.29 1.36 -20.86
CA GLN A 72 4.71 2.51 -20.15
C GLN A 72 3.25 2.25 -19.78
N LYS A 73 2.43 1.78 -20.73
CA LYS A 73 1.02 1.43 -20.47
C LYS A 73 0.89 0.36 -19.39
N ALA A 74 1.70 -0.70 -19.45
CA ALA A 74 1.70 -1.74 -18.44
C ALA A 74 2.12 -1.22 -17.05
N GLN A 75 3.03 -0.24 -16.98
CA GLN A 75 3.43 0.39 -15.73
C GLN A 75 2.33 1.30 -15.17
N GLU A 76 1.69 2.12 -16.01
CA GLU A 76 0.55 2.95 -15.62
C GLU A 76 -0.62 2.12 -15.12
N GLU A 77 -0.95 1.02 -15.80
CA GLU A 77 -2.00 0.09 -15.39
C GLU A 77 -1.69 -0.55 -14.04
N LYS A 78 -0.44 -0.95 -13.82
CA LYS A 78 0.01 -1.46 -12.50
C LYS A 78 -0.11 -0.42 -11.40
N GLN A 79 0.34 0.81 -11.65
CA GLN A 79 0.23 1.89 -10.67
C GLN A 79 -1.22 2.20 -10.33
N LYS A 80 -2.09 2.24 -11.34
CA LYS A 80 -3.51 2.47 -11.14
C LYS A 80 -4.18 1.35 -10.35
N ALA A 81 -3.85 0.09 -10.65
CA ALA A 81 -4.37 -1.07 -9.92
C ALA A 81 -3.88 -1.10 -8.45
N GLU A 82 -2.63 -0.72 -8.20
CA GLU A 82 -2.08 -0.59 -6.85
C GLU A 82 -2.77 0.53 -6.06
N GLU A 83 -2.93 1.71 -6.67
CA GLU A 83 -3.63 2.83 -6.05
C GLU A 83 -5.10 2.50 -5.75
N GLU A 84 -5.78 1.81 -6.67
CA GLU A 84 -7.14 1.32 -6.43
C GLU A 84 -7.18 0.34 -5.26
N ARG A 85 -6.25 -0.63 -5.21
CA ARG A 85 -6.14 -1.59 -4.11
C ARG A 85 -5.98 -0.89 -2.78
N ASP A 86 -5.10 0.12 -2.70
CA ASP A 86 -4.81 0.85 -1.47
C ASP A 86 -5.97 1.71 -0.98
N GLN A 87 -6.86 2.12 -1.90
CA GLN A 87 -8.09 2.84 -1.59
C GLN A 87 -9.29 1.93 -1.30
N THR A 88 -9.24 0.65 -1.72
CA THR A 88 -10.32 -0.30 -1.40
C THR A 88 -10.38 -0.61 0.09
N LYS A 89 -11.59 -0.92 0.59
CA LYS A 89 -11.78 -1.41 1.95
C LYS A 89 -10.96 -2.68 2.20
N THR A 90 -10.50 -2.84 3.43
CA THR A 90 -9.68 -3.97 3.86
C THR A 90 -10.52 -5.10 4.45
N THR A 91 -10.02 -6.32 4.37
CA THR A 91 -10.54 -7.46 5.12
C THR A 91 -10.22 -7.33 6.61
N PHE A 92 -10.84 -8.14 7.48
CA PHE A 92 -10.58 -8.09 8.92
C PHE A 92 -9.10 -8.35 9.27
N GLN A 93 -8.46 -9.33 8.63
CA GLN A 93 -7.05 -9.63 8.86
C GLN A 93 -6.15 -8.46 8.42
N GLU A 94 -6.33 -7.96 7.20
CA GLU A 94 -5.58 -6.80 6.68
C GLU A 94 -5.76 -5.59 7.59
N TYR A 95 -6.98 -5.37 8.09
CA TYR A 95 -7.29 -4.27 9.00
C TYR A 95 -6.51 -4.35 10.31
N LEU A 96 -6.49 -5.52 10.97
CA LEU A 96 -5.74 -5.74 12.21
C LEU A 96 -4.24 -5.55 12.00
N ASP A 97 -3.70 -6.09 10.91
CA ASP A 97 -2.29 -5.95 10.57
C ASP A 97 -1.91 -4.49 10.36
N LEU A 98 -2.73 -3.74 9.61
CA LEU A 98 -2.51 -2.32 9.36
C LEU A 98 -2.63 -1.48 10.63
N CYS A 99 -3.59 -1.77 11.52
CA CYS A 99 -3.68 -1.11 12.81
C CYS A 99 -2.42 -1.37 13.66
N HIS A 100 -1.95 -2.63 13.70
CA HIS A 100 -0.74 -2.97 14.43
C HIS A 100 0.49 -2.26 13.86
N ILE A 101 0.64 -2.23 12.53
CA ILE A 101 1.78 -1.61 11.85
C ILE A 101 1.77 -0.09 12.04
N HIS A 102 0.65 0.58 11.75
CA HIS A 102 0.58 2.03 11.67
C HIS A 102 0.26 2.72 13.01
N PHE A 103 -0.34 2.01 13.98
CA PHE A 103 -0.69 2.61 15.27
C PHE A 103 0.13 2.07 16.43
N SER A 104 0.24 0.74 16.57
CA SER A 104 0.92 0.15 17.74
C SER A 104 2.44 0.17 17.59
N LYS A 105 2.96 -0.22 16.42
CA LYS A 105 4.41 -0.25 16.15
C LYS A 105 5.01 1.13 15.92
N SER A 106 4.23 2.05 15.36
CA SER A 106 4.66 3.43 15.13
C SER A 106 4.63 4.29 16.40
N LEU A 107 3.97 3.85 17.47
CA LEU A 107 3.94 4.59 18.72
C LEU A 107 5.34 4.60 19.37
N LEU A 108 5.84 5.82 19.62
CA LEU A 108 7.11 6.05 20.29
C LEU A 108 6.84 6.85 21.57
N VAL A 109 7.39 6.41 22.70
CA VAL A 109 7.26 7.13 23.97
C VAL A 109 8.51 7.98 24.19
N GLN A 110 8.33 9.18 24.74
CA GLN A 110 9.45 10.02 25.16
C GLN A 110 10.20 9.35 26.33
N LEU A 111 11.48 9.08 26.13
CA LEU A 111 12.32 8.39 27.13
C LEU A 111 13.09 9.38 28.02
N ASP A 112 13.17 10.65 27.62
CA ASP A 112 13.78 11.67 28.46
C ASP A 112 12.85 12.03 29.63
N GLY A 113 13.18 11.51 30.81
CA GLY A 113 12.44 11.77 32.04
C GLY A 113 12.39 13.25 32.44
N SER A 114 13.27 14.11 31.90
CA SER A 114 13.22 15.55 32.14
C SER A 114 12.01 16.23 31.50
N LEU A 115 11.47 15.63 30.43
CA LEU A 115 10.31 16.07 29.64
C LEU A 115 9.00 15.38 30.06
N SER A 116 9.06 14.51 31.07
CA SER A 116 7.87 13.84 31.59
C SER A 116 6.98 14.83 32.35
N THR A 117 5.68 14.56 32.35
CA THR A 117 4.68 15.38 33.04
C THR A 117 5.03 15.46 34.53
N ARG A 118 5.22 16.68 35.05
CA ARG A 118 5.46 16.94 36.46
C ARG A 118 4.15 17.36 37.10
N GLY A 119 3.72 16.64 38.13
CA GLY A 119 2.48 16.96 38.84
C GLY A 119 2.40 16.23 40.18
N THR A 120 1.63 16.79 41.10
CA THR A 120 1.25 16.11 42.34
C THR A 120 0.23 15.02 42.01
N VAL A 121 0.54 13.78 42.38
CA VAL A 121 -0.41 12.66 42.29
C VAL A 121 -1.67 13.05 43.08
N THR A 122 -2.86 12.85 42.51
CA THR A 122 -4.11 13.08 43.24
C THR A 122 -4.09 12.27 44.53
N SER A 123 -4.51 12.85 45.65
CA SER A 123 -4.45 12.16 46.92
C SER A 123 -5.35 10.91 46.85
N PRO A 124 -4.84 9.73 47.28
CA PRO A 124 -5.63 8.50 47.27
C PRO A 124 -6.65 8.47 48.42
N LYS A 125 -6.69 9.48 49.29
CA LYS A 125 -7.60 9.51 50.44
C LYS A 125 -9.05 9.51 49.97
N GLY A 126 -9.84 8.58 50.48
CA GLY A 126 -11.27 8.46 50.14
C GLY A 126 -11.56 7.78 48.79
N LYS A 127 -10.54 7.47 47.98
CA LYS A 127 -10.71 6.74 46.72
C LYS A 127 -10.70 5.24 46.97
N CYS A 128 -11.65 4.50 46.39
CA CYS A 128 -11.60 3.05 46.38
C CYS A 128 -10.43 2.60 45.49
N TYR A 129 -9.58 1.72 46.00
CA TYR A 129 -8.50 1.10 45.22
C TYR A 129 -8.39 -0.39 45.56
N PRO A 130 -8.00 -1.23 44.59
CA PRO A 130 -7.79 -2.65 44.85
C PRO A 130 -6.62 -2.83 45.82
N LYS A 131 -6.88 -3.51 46.96
CA LYS A 131 -5.84 -3.83 47.96
C LYS A 131 -4.92 -4.97 47.53
N ARG A 132 -5.34 -5.75 46.52
CA ARG A 132 -4.62 -6.91 45.98
C ARG A 132 -4.81 -6.98 44.48
N LEU A 133 -3.73 -7.21 43.76
CA LEU A 133 -3.76 -7.63 42.36
C LEU A 133 -3.61 -9.15 42.34
N VAL A 134 -4.56 -9.83 41.70
CA VAL A 134 -4.54 -11.29 41.55
C VAL A 134 -4.47 -11.65 40.07
N PRO A 135 -3.76 -12.72 39.69
CA PRO A 135 -3.78 -13.22 38.32
C PRO A 135 -5.21 -13.56 37.89
N TRP A 136 -5.57 -13.19 36.66
CA TRP A 136 -6.83 -13.61 36.06
C TRP A 136 -6.65 -15.01 35.47
N GLU A 137 -6.97 -16.03 36.25
CA GLU A 137 -6.89 -17.43 35.81
C GLU A 137 -7.77 -17.68 34.58
N GLY A 138 -7.21 -18.31 33.55
CA GLY A 138 -7.91 -18.62 32.30
C GLY A 138 -8.08 -17.45 31.33
N PHE A 139 -7.48 -16.29 31.61
CA PHE A 139 -7.61 -15.11 30.75
C PHE A 139 -7.04 -15.34 29.35
N GLU A 140 -5.84 -15.93 29.22
CA GLU A 140 -5.20 -16.15 27.92
C GLU A 140 -6.01 -17.12 27.04
N GLU A 141 -6.47 -18.23 27.61
CA GLU A 141 -7.28 -19.21 26.88
C GLU A 141 -8.66 -18.62 26.52
N GLY A 142 -9.26 -17.87 27.44
CA GLY A 142 -10.54 -17.19 27.21
C GLY A 142 -10.43 -16.13 26.13
N GLN A 143 -9.39 -15.30 26.19
CA GLN A 143 -9.11 -14.25 25.20
C GLN A 143 -8.86 -14.85 23.82
N ARG A 144 -8.02 -15.90 23.72
CA ARG A 144 -7.75 -16.58 22.45
C ARG A 144 -9.01 -17.19 21.86
N ARG A 145 -9.80 -17.92 22.67
CA ARG A 145 -11.07 -18.50 22.22
C ARG A 145 -12.00 -17.42 21.66
N ARG A 146 -12.16 -16.30 22.38
CA ARG A 146 -12.99 -15.18 21.91
C ARG A 146 -12.46 -14.55 20.64
N PHE A 147 -11.15 -14.37 20.54
CA PHE A 147 -10.50 -13.87 19.35
C PHE A 147 -10.78 -14.79 18.16
N ASP A 148 -10.58 -16.10 18.31
CA ASP A 148 -10.81 -17.10 17.25
C ASP A 148 -12.28 -17.13 16.81
N GLU A 149 -13.22 -17.00 17.76
CA GLU A 149 -14.66 -16.91 17.46
C GLU A 149 -14.98 -15.68 16.61
N VAL A 150 -14.49 -14.49 16.99
CA VAL A 150 -14.67 -13.24 16.24
C VAL A 150 -13.98 -13.32 14.88
N TYR A 151 -12.77 -13.87 14.86
CA TYR A 151 -11.98 -14.02 13.65
C TYR A 151 -12.71 -14.92 12.63
N GLY A 152 -13.27 -16.03 13.09
CA GLY A 152 -14.03 -16.96 12.26
C GLY A 152 -15.30 -16.35 11.64
N VAL A 153 -15.93 -15.38 12.29
CA VAL A 153 -17.10 -14.66 11.75
C VAL A 153 -16.74 -13.87 10.49
N PHE A 154 -15.53 -13.31 10.44
CA PHE A 154 -15.03 -12.57 9.28
C PHE A 154 -14.27 -13.45 8.26
N HIS A 155 -14.12 -14.75 8.53
CA HIS A 155 -13.36 -15.69 7.69
C HIS A 155 -14.19 -16.95 7.41
N SER A 156 -15.28 -16.75 6.66
CA SER A 156 -16.19 -17.82 6.22
C SER A 156 -15.67 -18.55 4.97
N GLN A 157 -16.23 -19.72 4.67
CA GLN A 157 -15.97 -20.49 3.45
C GLN A 157 -16.27 -19.69 2.17
N SER A 158 -17.16 -18.69 2.25
CA SER A 158 -17.50 -17.79 1.13
C SER A 158 -16.48 -16.66 0.90
N GLY A 159 -15.42 -16.59 1.71
CA GLY A 159 -14.36 -15.57 1.64
C GLY A 159 -14.42 -14.55 2.77
N SER A 160 -13.42 -13.65 2.78
CA SER A 160 -13.30 -12.58 3.78
C SER A 160 -13.89 -11.27 3.24
N PRO A 161 -14.94 -10.71 3.85
CA PRO A 161 -15.55 -9.49 3.37
C PRO A 161 -14.66 -8.26 3.66
N LYS A 162 -14.59 -7.34 2.68
CA LYS A 162 -13.84 -6.08 2.76
C LYS A 162 -14.68 -4.98 3.43
N LEU A 163 -14.76 -5.01 4.76
CA LEU A 163 -15.65 -4.14 5.54
C LEU A 163 -14.95 -2.93 6.17
N PHE A 164 -13.63 -2.96 6.28
CA PHE A 164 -12.87 -2.04 7.13
C PHE A 164 -12.18 -0.93 6.31
N PRO A 165 -11.75 0.18 6.96
CA PRO A 165 -11.06 1.28 6.28
C PRO A 165 -9.91 0.84 5.37
N SER A 166 -9.64 1.65 4.34
CA SER A 166 -8.60 1.37 3.36
C SER A 166 -7.20 1.43 3.94
N ARG A 167 -6.23 0.83 3.25
CA ARG A 167 -4.81 0.91 3.63
C ARG A 167 -4.35 2.37 3.68
N ARG A 168 -4.67 3.15 2.64
CA ARG A 168 -4.30 4.57 2.58
C ARG A 168 -4.85 5.32 3.81
N THR A 169 -6.10 5.09 4.19
CA THR A 169 -6.72 5.74 5.35
C THR A 169 -5.98 5.45 6.66
N LEU A 170 -5.61 4.19 6.90
CA LEU A 170 -4.93 3.81 8.15
C LEU A 170 -3.48 4.28 8.19
N GLU A 171 -2.80 4.27 7.05
CA GLU A 171 -1.45 4.82 6.93
C GLU A 171 -1.43 6.32 7.19
N GLU A 172 -2.34 7.08 6.58
CA GLU A 172 -2.45 8.53 6.80
C GLU A 172 -2.78 8.85 8.26
N LEU A 173 -3.72 8.12 8.86
CA LEU A 173 -4.07 8.28 10.27
C LEU A 173 -2.89 7.95 11.18
N GLY A 174 -2.13 6.89 10.90
CA GLY A 174 -0.96 6.50 11.68
C GLY A 174 0.16 7.52 11.60
N ARG A 175 0.42 8.07 10.39
CA ARG A 175 1.38 9.17 10.20
C ARG A 175 1.00 10.41 11.00
N MET A 176 -0.30 10.71 11.11
CA MET A 176 -0.79 11.85 11.88
C MET A 176 -0.72 11.62 13.39
N LEU A 177 -1.07 10.42 13.87
CA LEU A 177 -1.09 10.11 15.30
C LEU A 177 0.30 9.86 15.89
N CYS A 178 1.23 9.36 15.08
CA CYS A 178 2.56 8.93 15.51
C CYS A 178 3.67 9.80 14.89
N ASP A 179 3.40 11.08 14.63
CA ASP A 179 4.36 12.03 14.05
C ASP A 179 5.47 12.44 15.03
N ARG A 180 5.27 12.20 16.33
CA ARG A 180 6.18 12.56 17.42
C ARG A 180 6.16 11.53 18.55
N GLY A 181 7.15 11.64 19.44
CA GLY A 181 7.19 10.88 20.68
C GLY A 181 6.14 11.39 21.67
N PHE A 182 5.45 10.45 22.32
CA PHE A 182 4.41 10.70 23.31
C PHE A 182 5.04 11.04 24.65
N ALA A 183 4.84 12.25 25.18
CA ALA A 183 5.44 12.73 26.42
C ALA A 183 4.43 12.95 27.56
N SER A 184 3.14 12.93 27.24
CA SER A 184 2.05 13.23 28.17
C SER A 184 0.80 12.41 27.88
N GLU A 185 -0.14 12.40 28.83
CA GLU A 185 -1.48 11.82 28.62
C GLU A 185 -2.26 12.55 27.52
N ASP A 186 -2.02 13.85 27.35
CA ASP A 186 -2.65 14.63 26.28
C ASP A 186 -2.12 14.23 24.89
N ASP A 187 -0.85 13.83 24.78
CA ASP A 187 -0.34 13.21 23.54
C ASP A 187 -0.98 11.84 23.30
N LEU A 188 -1.21 11.07 24.36
CA LEU A 188 -1.76 9.72 24.29
C LEU A 188 -3.27 9.70 23.97
N ARG A 189 -4.01 10.72 24.41
CA ARG A 189 -5.48 10.73 24.32
C ARG A 189 -6.00 10.60 22.88
N PRO A 190 -5.55 11.41 21.88
CA PRO A 190 -6.00 11.25 20.50
C PRO A 190 -5.67 9.86 19.92
N HIS A 191 -4.50 9.32 20.28
CA HIS A 191 -4.08 7.99 19.84
C HIS A 191 -4.98 6.90 20.40
N GLN A 192 -5.34 6.91 21.68
CA GLN A 192 -6.27 5.93 22.26
C GLN A 192 -7.65 6.00 21.58
N GLN A 193 -8.17 7.20 21.39
CA GLN A 193 -9.47 7.39 20.73
C GLN A 193 -9.48 6.86 19.28
N LEU A 194 -8.44 7.16 18.51
CA LEU A 194 -8.45 6.90 17.07
C LEU A 194 -7.84 5.55 16.68
N SER A 195 -6.96 4.99 17.50
CA SER A 195 -6.29 3.70 17.24
C SER A 195 -6.80 2.52 18.07
N VAL A 196 -7.58 2.78 19.13
CA VAL A 196 -8.14 1.73 19.98
C VAL A 196 -9.67 1.81 19.98
N GLU A 197 -10.23 2.92 20.46
CA GLU A 197 -11.69 3.05 20.62
C GLU A 197 -12.42 3.03 19.27
N THR A 198 -11.92 3.76 18.28
CA THR A 198 -12.51 3.81 16.94
C THR A 198 -12.43 2.45 16.22
N PRO A 199 -11.29 1.73 16.21
CA PRO A 199 -11.23 0.36 15.71
C PRO A 199 -12.18 -0.60 16.42
N ILE A 200 -12.24 -0.57 17.76
CA ILE A 200 -13.16 -1.43 18.52
C ILE A 200 -14.61 -1.13 18.11
N SER A 201 -14.97 0.15 18.03
CA SER A 201 -16.32 0.58 17.59
C SER A 201 -16.64 0.09 16.19
N SER A 202 -15.67 0.16 15.27
CA SER A 202 -15.82 -0.30 13.89
C SER A 202 -16.01 -1.82 13.82
N ILE A 203 -15.25 -2.58 14.62
CA ILE A 203 -15.36 -4.04 14.69
C ILE A 203 -16.69 -4.46 15.28
N ILE A 204 -17.14 -3.84 16.37
CA ILE A 204 -18.43 -4.14 17.00
C ILE A 204 -19.58 -3.78 16.06
N ALA A 205 -19.50 -2.64 15.36
CA ALA A 205 -20.49 -2.26 14.36
C ALA A 205 -20.53 -3.27 13.20
N ALA A 206 -19.37 -3.72 12.70
CA ALA A 206 -19.30 -4.75 11.66
C ALA A 206 -19.91 -6.07 12.14
N LEU A 207 -19.54 -6.54 13.34
CA LEU A 207 -20.09 -7.77 13.94
C LEU A 207 -21.61 -7.69 14.12
N SER A 208 -22.14 -6.53 14.52
CA SER A 208 -23.58 -6.35 14.73
C SER A 208 -24.39 -6.50 13.44
N ASN A 209 -23.75 -6.43 12.27
CA ASN A 209 -24.39 -6.60 10.96
C ASN A 209 -24.20 -8.01 10.37
N VAL A 210 -23.47 -8.92 11.04
CA VAL A 210 -23.29 -10.30 10.57
C VAL A 210 -24.37 -11.20 11.15
N GLU A 211 -24.99 -12.03 10.31
CA GLU A 211 -26.07 -12.95 10.71
C GLU A 211 -25.65 -13.86 11.88
N GLY A 212 -26.46 -13.89 12.95
CA GLY A 212 -26.24 -14.70 14.14
C GLY A 212 -25.13 -14.23 15.08
N ALA A 213 -24.32 -13.22 14.69
CA ALA A 213 -23.28 -12.66 15.55
C ALA A 213 -23.85 -11.84 16.73
N PRO A 214 -24.90 -10.99 16.57
CA PRO A 214 -25.49 -10.26 17.69
C PRO A 214 -25.94 -11.16 18.84
N GLU A 215 -26.66 -12.25 18.54
CA GLU A 215 -27.14 -13.20 19.54
C GLU A 215 -26.00 -13.98 20.18
N ARG A 216 -25.01 -14.39 19.36
CA ARG A 216 -23.86 -15.18 19.81
C ARG A 216 -22.96 -14.43 20.78
N PHE A 217 -22.73 -13.14 20.54
CA PHE A 217 -21.85 -12.31 21.37
C PHE A 217 -22.59 -11.38 22.33
N GLY A 218 -23.93 -11.37 22.30
CA GLY A 218 -24.75 -10.47 23.13
C GLY A 218 -24.59 -9.01 22.75
N LEU A 219 -24.41 -8.70 21.46
CA LEU A 219 -24.17 -7.34 20.99
C LEU A 219 -25.45 -6.52 21.01
N GLY A 220 -25.36 -5.32 21.59
CA GLY A 220 -26.40 -4.30 21.53
C GLY A 220 -26.32 -3.46 20.25
N ARG A 221 -26.70 -2.18 20.33
CA ARG A 221 -26.67 -1.24 19.18
C ARG A 221 -25.28 -0.68 18.85
N GLY A 222 -24.22 -1.26 19.41
CA GLY A 222 -22.85 -0.77 19.30
C GLY A 222 -22.22 -0.47 20.67
N VAL A 223 -21.01 0.10 20.63
CA VAL A 223 -20.27 0.59 21.79
C VAL A 223 -20.08 2.10 21.65
N LYS A 224 -20.08 2.81 22.77
CA LYS A 224 -19.72 4.23 22.83
C LYS A 224 -18.73 4.42 23.97
N PHE A 225 -17.64 5.12 23.67
CA PHE A 225 -16.66 5.54 24.64
C PHE A 225 -17.00 6.98 25.04
N GLU A 226 -17.23 7.20 26.33
CA GLU A 226 -17.63 8.51 26.86
C GLU A 226 -16.57 9.03 27.83
N ASN A 227 -16.13 10.27 27.61
CA ASN A 227 -15.39 11.04 28.60
C ASN A 227 -16.41 11.89 29.37
N HIS A 228 -16.56 11.62 30.66
CA HIS A 228 -17.52 12.35 31.49
C HIS A 228 -17.18 13.84 31.55
N PRO A 229 -18.18 14.74 31.47
CA PRO A 229 -17.99 16.20 31.48
C PRO A 229 -17.51 16.76 32.82
N ASN A 230 -17.31 15.92 33.85
CA ASN A 230 -16.67 16.32 35.11
C ASN A 230 -15.15 16.40 34.93
N THR A 231 -14.69 17.25 34.01
CA THR A 231 -13.29 17.63 33.93
C THR A 231 -13.00 18.53 35.12
N LEU A 232 -12.10 18.11 36.02
CA LEU A 232 -11.72 18.85 37.21
C LEU A 232 -11.37 20.30 36.83
N GLY A 233 -12.18 21.27 37.27
CA GLY A 233 -11.83 22.68 37.13
C GLY A 233 -10.57 22.99 37.94
N GLU A 234 -9.83 24.04 37.56
CA GLU A 234 -8.56 24.43 38.21
C GLU A 234 -8.71 24.79 39.70
N GLU A 235 -9.94 24.87 40.22
CA GLU A 235 -10.23 25.04 41.65
C GLU A 235 -11.31 24.04 42.10
N VAL A 236 -10.92 22.85 42.55
CA VAL A 236 -11.80 22.00 43.35
C VAL A 236 -11.05 21.50 44.58
N GLU A 237 -11.47 21.97 45.75
CA GLU A 237 -11.16 21.30 47.02
C GLU A 237 -11.61 19.83 46.91
N GLU A 238 -10.69 18.94 47.26
CA GLU A 238 -10.90 17.49 47.26
C GLU A 238 -12.11 17.16 48.16
N VAL A 239 -13.22 16.69 47.57
CA VAL A 239 -14.43 16.30 48.33
C VAL A 239 -14.07 15.12 49.25
N SER A 240 -14.00 15.41 50.55
CA SER A 240 -13.62 14.47 51.62
C SER A 240 -14.79 13.64 52.16
N GLY A 241 -15.90 13.56 51.43
CA GLY A 241 -17.05 12.72 51.76
C GLY A 241 -16.88 11.31 51.22
N THR A 242 -17.01 10.30 52.08
CA THR A 242 -17.05 8.88 51.67
C THR A 242 -18.24 8.64 50.72
N PRO A 243 -18.03 8.22 49.47
CA PRO A 243 -19.14 7.85 48.59
C PRO A 243 -19.76 6.55 49.11
N THR A 244 -21.06 6.59 49.43
CA THR A 244 -21.81 5.39 49.82
C THR A 244 -22.32 4.74 48.53
N SER A 245 -21.70 3.63 48.11
CA SER A 245 -22.19 2.84 46.98
C SER A 245 -23.40 2.02 47.42
N SER A 246 -24.55 2.26 46.78
CA SER A 246 -25.79 1.50 47.01
C SER A 246 -26.07 0.62 45.79
N ARG A 247 -26.20 -0.69 46.02
CA ARG A 247 -26.57 -1.66 45.00
C ARG A 247 -28.08 -1.65 44.85
N VAL A 248 -28.58 -1.13 43.74
CA VAL A 248 -30.02 -1.19 43.44
C VAL A 248 -30.34 -2.53 42.79
N ILE A 249 -30.97 -3.42 43.55
CA ILE A 249 -31.56 -4.65 43.02
C ILE A 249 -32.97 -4.30 42.54
N TYR A 250 -33.17 -4.12 41.24
CA TYR A 250 -34.52 -4.04 40.67
C TYR A 250 -35.09 -5.46 40.53
N ASP A 251 -35.58 -6.00 41.65
CA ASP A 251 -36.43 -7.20 41.73
C ASP A 251 -37.76 -6.83 42.39
N GLY A 252 -38.37 -5.69 42.04
CA GLY A 252 -39.69 -5.31 42.53
C GLY A 252 -39.86 -5.19 44.07
N SER A 253 -38.82 -5.44 44.86
CA SER A 253 -38.74 -5.25 46.30
C SER A 253 -37.65 -4.22 46.59
N GLU A 254 -38.02 -3.17 47.32
CA GLU A 254 -37.12 -2.06 47.72
C GLU A 254 -36.20 -2.48 48.89
N ASP A 255 -35.50 -3.61 48.76
CA ASP A 255 -34.50 -4.00 49.76
C ASP A 255 -33.10 -3.55 49.31
N VAL A 256 -32.60 -2.51 49.99
CA VAL A 256 -31.28 -1.90 49.75
C VAL A 256 -30.26 -2.60 50.64
N GLU A 257 -29.52 -3.57 50.09
CA GLU A 257 -28.42 -4.23 50.81
C GLU A 257 -27.10 -3.46 50.63
N ALA A 258 -26.49 -3.02 51.72
CA ALA A 258 -25.20 -2.35 51.73
C ALA A 258 -24.08 -3.36 51.46
N CYS A 259 -23.45 -3.29 50.28
CA CYS A 259 -22.27 -4.10 49.95
C CYS A 259 -20.98 -3.41 50.43
N ALA A 260 -20.13 -4.15 51.14
CA ALA A 260 -18.80 -3.68 51.51
C ALA A 260 -17.91 -3.52 50.25
N ALA A 261 -17.12 -2.44 50.20
CA ALA A 261 -16.30 -2.04 49.05
C ALA A 261 -15.17 -3.02 48.65
N ASP A 262 -14.99 -4.12 49.37
CA ASP A 262 -13.83 -5.00 49.26
C ASP A 262 -14.00 -6.18 48.26
N ASP A 263 -15.14 -6.29 47.58
CA ASP A 263 -15.43 -7.39 46.63
C ASP A 263 -15.73 -6.84 45.22
N LEU A 264 -14.76 -6.14 44.60
CA LEU A 264 -14.75 -5.93 43.15
C LEU A 264 -14.34 -7.23 42.45
N ARG A 265 -15.24 -8.22 42.48
CA ARG A 265 -15.18 -9.35 41.55
C ARG A 265 -15.78 -8.86 40.25
N LEU A 266 -15.01 -8.89 39.15
CA LEU A 266 -15.59 -8.92 37.80
C LEU A 266 -16.39 -10.21 37.69
N GLN A 267 -17.61 -10.20 38.23
CA GLN A 267 -18.56 -11.30 38.11
C GLN A 267 -19.00 -11.41 36.66
N ASP A 268 -19.06 -12.66 36.20
CA ASP A 268 -19.51 -13.11 34.88
C ASP A 268 -20.65 -12.25 34.32
N MET A 269 -20.33 -11.51 33.25
CA MET A 269 -21.21 -10.59 32.52
C MET A 269 -22.24 -11.38 31.71
N ARG A 270 -23.16 -12.08 32.37
CA ARG A 270 -24.30 -12.74 31.70
C ARG A 270 -25.56 -11.91 31.64
N THR A 271 -25.62 -10.78 32.34
CA THR A 271 -26.70 -9.80 32.13
C THR A 271 -26.18 -8.42 32.47
N LYS A 272 -26.64 -7.42 31.71
CA LYS A 272 -26.54 -5.97 31.95
C LYS A 272 -25.44 -5.27 31.13
N ASN A 273 -25.82 -4.97 29.88
CA ASN A 273 -25.26 -3.89 29.09
C ASN A 273 -25.49 -2.56 29.80
N THR A 274 -24.47 -2.07 30.51
CA THR A 274 -23.98 -0.67 30.56
C THR A 274 -22.88 -0.65 31.62
N LEU A 275 -21.65 -0.35 31.22
CA LEU A 275 -20.57 0.01 32.14
C LEU A 275 -20.33 1.51 31.98
N SER A 276 -20.68 2.30 33.00
CA SER A 276 -20.19 3.67 33.17
C SER A 276 -18.86 3.60 33.94
N TYR A 277 -17.82 4.25 33.41
CA TYR A 277 -16.55 4.46 34.11
C TYR A 277 -16.58 5.74 34.94
#